data_AF-A0A8T1HQF0-F1
#
_entry.id   AF-A0A8T1HQF0-F1
#
_cell.length_a   1.000
_cell.length_b   1.000
_cell.length_c   1.000
_cell.angle_alpha   90.00
_cell.angle_beta   90.00
_cell.angle_gamma   90.00
#
_symmetry.space_group_name_H-M   'P 1'
#
loop_
_entity.id
_entity.type
_entity.pdbx_description
1 polymer ?
#
loop_
_entity_poly.entity_id
_entity_poly.type
_entity_poly.pdbx_seq_one_letter_code
_entity_poly.pdbx_strand_id
1 'polypeptide(L)'
;MWQGGAKRKKILRYLKEVSGKPIMLKDVSNMIAEMRRNSYTSSDDNVRVTEVLQDFSEGPGNVVNVFRDADTKQTSCITFQMAHMRRMDANSRLN
;
A
#
# COMPACT_ATOMS: atom_id res chain seq x y z
N MET A 1 -24.80 -10.61 9.27
CA MET A 1 -24.09 -11.37 8.22
C MET A 1 -23.52 -10.40 7.20
N TRP A 2 -22.20 -10.23 7.14
CA TRP A 2 -21.55 -9.34 6.16
C TRP A 2 -21.62 -9.98 4.77
N GLN A 3 -22.56 -9.55 3.95
CA GLN A 3 -22.80 -10.06 2.58
C GLN A 3 -21.82 -9.49 1.53
N GLY A 4 -20.80 -8.72 1.94
CA GLY A 4 -19.84 -8.04 1.06
C GLY A 4 -18.59 -8.88 0.80
N GLY A 5 -18.62 -9.73 -0.23
CA GLY A 5 -17.41 -10.34 -0.79
C GLY A 5 -16.99 -9.62 -2.07
N ALA A 6 -15.69 -9.62 -2.40
CA ALA A 6 -15.06 -8.93 -3.55
C ALA A 6 -15.53 -9.35 -4.97
N LYS A 7 -16.63 -10.12 -5.08
CA LYS A 7 -17.19 -10.54 -6.37
C LYS A 7 -18.10 -9.43 -6.92
N ARG A 8 -17.89 -9.02 -8.18
CA ARG A 8 -18.67 -7.95 -8.87
C ARG A 8 -20.18 -8.03 -8.68
N LYS A 9 -20.77 -9.24 -8.71
CA LYS A 9 -22.21 -9.45 -8.50
C LYS A 9 -22.68 -9.07 -7.08
N LYS A 10 -21.84 -9.27 -6.06
CA LYS A 10 -22.15 -8.90 -4.67
C LYS A 10 -22.08 -7.38 -4.49
N ILE A 11 -21.07 -6.73 -5.08
CA ILE A 11 -20.95 -5.27 -5.10
C ILE A 11 -22.15 -4.64 -5.81
N LEU A 12 -22.54 -5.17 -6.97
CA LEU A 12 -23.72 -4.70 -7.70
C LEU A 12 -25.00 -4.80 -6.86
N ARG A 13 -25.22 -5.93 -6.19
CA ARG A 13 -26.40 -6.14 -5.33
C ARG A 13 -26.43 -5.12 -4.19
N TYR A 14 -25.32 -4.97 -3.47
CA TYR A 14 -25.21 -3.97 -2.40
C TYR A 14 -25.51 -2.56 -2.91
N LEU A 15 -24.90 -2.15 -4.03
CA LEU A 15 -25.10 -0.82 -4.60
C LEU A 15 -26.56 -0.56 -5.01
N LYS A 16 -27.26 -1.58 -5.54
CA LYS A 16 -28.70 -1.47 -5.83
C LYS A 16 -29.53 -1.30 -4.55
N GLU A 17 -29.21 -2.07 -3.51
CA GLU A 17 -29.90 -2.01 -2.22
C GLU A 17 -29.75 -0.64 -1.54
N VAL A 18 -28.54 -0.06 -1.56
CA VAL A 18 -28.27 1.20 -0.82
C VAL A 18 -28.57 2.48 -1.62
N SER A 19 -28.43 2.46 -2.95
CA SER A 19 -28.57 3.68 -3.75
C SER A 19 -29.97 3.89 -4.33
N GLY A 20 -30.77 2.82 -4.47
CA GLY A 20 -32.05 2.86 -5.20
C GLY A 20 -31.93 3.19 -6.69
N LYS A 21 -30.71 3.32 -7.23
CA LYS A 21 -30.45 3.70 -8.63
C LYS A 21 -30.41 2.47 -9.55
N PRO A 22 -30.74 2.62 -10.85
CA PRO A 22 -30.62 1.55 -11.84
C PRO A 22 -29.14 1.31 -12.20
N ILE A 23 -28.39 0.69 -11.29
CA ILE A 23 -26.96 0.38 -11.48
C ILE A 23 -26.82 -0.91 -12.30
N MET A 24 -25.97 -0.87 -13.32
CA MET A 24 -25.62 -2.01 -14.17
C MET A 24 -24.27 -2.62 -13.79
N LEU A 25 -24.03 -3.84 -14.25
CA LEU A 25 -22.74 -4.51 -14.05
C LEU A 25 -21.56 -3.77 -14.71
N LYS A 26 -21.84 -3.02 -15.80
CA LYS A 26 -20.87 -2.15 -16.46
C LYS A 26 -20.41 -1.03 -15.54
N ASP A 27 -21.33 -0.42 -14.78
CA ASP A 27 -21.00 0.66 -13.83
C ASP A 27 -20.06 0.16 -12.72
N VAL A 28 -20.31 -1.04 -12.21
CA VAL A 28 -19.40 -1.69 -11.25
C VAL A 28 -18.04 -1.98 -11.87
N SER A 29 -18.01 -2.37 -13.15
CA SER A 29 -16.75 -2.64 -13.85
C SER A 29 -15.95 -1.35 -14.10
N ASN A 30 -16.63 -0.27 -14.49
CA ASN A 30 -16.04 1.06 -14.64
C ASN A 30 -15.53 1.58 -13.30
N MET A 31 -16.32 1.48 -12.23
CA MET A 31 -15.92 1.87 -10.88
C MET A 31 -14.65 1.14 -10.44
N ILE A 32 -14.57 -0.18 -10.64
CA ILE A 32 -13.36 -0.95 -10.31
C ILE A 32 -12.17 -0.54 -11.20
N ALA A 33 -12.41 -0.27 -12.48
CA ALA A 33 -11.37 0.20 -13.39
C ALA A 33 -10.82 1.57 -12.97
N GLU A 34 -11.70 2.51 -12.60
CA GLU A 34 -11.33 3.82 -12.08
C GLU A 34 -10.63 3.72 -10.72
N MET A 35 -11.10 2.89 -9.80
CA MET A 35 -10.42 2.66 -8.52
C MET A 35 -9.01 2.11 -8.74
N ARG A 36 -8.83 1.17 -9.68
CA ARG A 36 -7.50 0.66 -10.06
C ARG A 36 -6.64 1.74 -10.70
N ARG A 37 -7.20 2.48 -11.65
CA ARG A 37 -6.52 3.60 -12.31
C ARG A 37 -6.04 4.61 -11.26
N ASN A 38 -6.89 4.97 -10.31
CA ASN A 38 -6.57 5.88 -9.22
C ASN A 38 -5.55 5.30 -8.22
N SER A 39 -5.54 3.99 -8.02
CA SER A 39 -4.46 3.31 -7.30
C SER A 39 -3.11 3.38 -8.03
N TYR A 40 -3.11 3.40 -9.37
CA TYR A 40 -1.90 3.57 -10.19
C TYR A 40 -1.53 5.04 -10.44
N THR A 41 -2.46 5.99 -10.25
CA THR A 41 -2.19 7.45 -10.29
C THR A 41 -2.04 8.04 -8.89
N SER A 42 -2.04 7.21 -7.86
CA SER A 42 -1.57 7.60 -6.53
C SER A 42 -0.10 8.00 -6.64
N SER A 43 0.36 8.89 -5.77
CA SER A 43 1.69 9.51 -5.78
C SER A 43 2.78 8.53 -6.22
N ASP A 44 3.75 9.02 -7.01
CA ASP A 44 4.99 8.34 -7.42
C ASP A 44 5.32 7.20 -6.46
N ASP A 45 5.53 5.98 -6.96
CA ASP A 45 5.79 4.80 -6.12
C ASP A 45 6.84 5.09 -5.03
N ASN A 46 7.80 6.01 -5.29
CA ASN A 46 8.74 6.51 -4.30
C ASN A 46 8.10 7.29 -3.12
N VAL A 47 7.09 8.12 -3.39
CA VAL A 47 6.29 8.82 -2.38
C VAL A 47 5.49 7.82 -1.56
N ARG A 48 4.79 6.88 -2.20
CA ARG A 48 3.99 5.89 -1.47
C ARG A 48 4.84 4.93 -0.64
N VAL A 49 6.01 4.54 -1.14
CA VAL A 49 7.01 3.78 -0.38
C VAL A 49 7.50 4.60 0.81
N THR A 50 7.71 5.91 0.65
CA THR A 50 8.12 6.78 1.77
C THR A 50 7.05 6.84 2.86
N GLU A 51 5.78 7.03 2.49
CA GLU A 51 4.65 7.08 3.44
C GLU A 51 4.54 5.77 4.24
N VAL A 52 4.52 4.61 3.56
CA VAL A 52 4.41 3.30 4.23
C VAL A 52 5.60 3.02 5.16
N LEU A 53 6.79 3.44 4.76
CA LEU A 53 8.00 3.25 5.56
C LEU A 53 8.09 4.23 6.73
N GLN A 54 7.55 5.43 6.57
CA GLN A 54 7.42 6.40 7.65
C GLN A 54 6.50 5.85 8.74
N ASP A 55 5.30 5.39 8.39
CA ASP A 55 4.36 4.76 9.32
C ASP A 55 5.01 3.58 10.06
N PHE A 56 5.79 2.75 9.36
CA PHE A 56 6.51 1.64 9.97
C PHE A 56 7.58 2.11 10.99
N SER A 57 8.28 3.21 10.70
CA SER A 57 9.32 3.77 11.56
C SER A 57 8.80 4.42 12.85
N GLU A 58 7.52 4.78 12.90
CA GLU A 58 6.88 5.31 14.11
C GLU A 58 6.76 4.25 15.22
N GLY A 59 6.83 2.96 14.86
CA GLY A 59 6.90 1.87 15.84
C GLY A 59 8.14 1.97 16.74
N PRO A 60 8.01 1.93 18.08
CA PRO A 60 9.16 2.05 18.98
C PRO A 60 10.22 0.98 18.71
N GLY A 61 11.44 1.42 18.37
CA GLY A 61 12.56 0.53 18.09
C GLY A 61 12.61 -0.03 16.66
N ASN A 62 11.68 0.35 15.80
CA ASN A 62 11.78 0.09 14.37
C ASN A 62 12.75 1.08 13.72
N VAL A 63 13.48 0.62 12.71
CA VAL A 63 14.43 1.43 11.94
C VAL A 63 14.21 1.19 10.46
N VAL A 64 14.22 2.26 9.66
CA VAL A 64 14.15 2.19 8.20
C VAL A 64 15.24 3.07 7.59
N ASN A 65 15.89 2.57 6.54
CA ASN A 65 16.71 3.40 5.66
C ASN A 65 16.32 3.18 4.21
N VAL A 66 16.21 4.27 3.45
CA VAL A 66 15.94 4.27 2.01
C VAL A 66 17.16 4.86 1.29
N PHE A 67 17.81 4.05 0.47
CA PHE A 67 18.94 4.44 -0.35
C PHE A 67 18.44 4.80 -1.75
N ARG A 68 18.70 6.04 -2.16
CA ARG A 68 18.33 6.55 -3.48
C ARG A 68 19.56 6.90 -4.28
N ASP A 69 19.54 6.55 -5.55
CA ASP A 69 20.52 7.00 -6.51
C ASP A 69 20.38 8.52 -6.72
N ALA A 70 21.49 9.25 -6.58
CA ALA A 70 21.46 10.71 -6.56
C ALA A 70 21.09 11.32 -7.91
N ASP A 71 21.44 10.65 -9.01
CA ASP A 71 21.31 11.15 -10.38
C ASP A 71 19.96 10.78 -10.99
N THR A 72 19.58 9.51 -10.89
CA THR A 72 18.33 8.99 -11.45
C THR A 72 17.12 9.17 -10.54
N LYS A 73 17.34 9.55 -9.27
CA LYS A 73 16.32 9.62 -8.20
C LYS A 73 15.60 8.30 -7.91
N GLN A 74 16.07 7.19 -8.47
CA GLN A 74 15.47 5.87 -8.25
C GLN A 74 15.90 5.30 -6.90
N THR A 75 14.97 4.61 -6.24
CA THR A 75 15.27 3.88 -5.00
C THR A 75 16.03 2.60 -5.34
N SER A 76 17.28 2.48 -4.85
CA SER A 76 18.15 1.34 -5.13
C SER A 76 18.12 0.28 -4.04
N CYS A 77 17.92 0.67 -2.78
CA CYS A 77 17.84 -0.25 -1.65
C CYS A 77 16.94 0.30 -0.54
N ILE A 78 16.22 -0.60 0.14
CA ILE A 78 15.42 -0.30 1.32
C ILE A 78 15.81 -1.32 2.41
N THR A 79 16.08 -0.82 3.61
CA THR A 79 16.30 -1.66 4.79
C THR A 79 15.27 -1.33 5.85
N PHE A 80 14.69 -2.34 6.47
CA PHE A 80 13.80 -2.17 7.62
C PHE A 80 14.16 -3.21 8.68
N GLN A 81 14.11 -2.79 9.94
CA GLN A 81 14.38 -3.63 11.09
C GLN A 81 13.30 -3.39 12.13
N MET A 82 12.65 -4.48 12.57
CA MET A 82 11.68 -4.42 13.66
C MET A 82 12.40 -4.50 15.00
N ALA A 83 11.79 -3.94 16.06
CA ALA A 83 12.36 -3.92 17.41
C ALA A 83 12.76 -5.31 17.96
N HIS A 84 12.06 -6.37 17.54
CA HIS A 84 12.33 -7.75 17.96
C HIS A 84 13.36 -8.48 17.10
N MET A 85 13.78 -7.89 15.98
CA MET A 85 14.85 -8.45 15.16
C MET A 85 16.19 -8.20 15.85
N ARG A 86 17.07 -9.20 15.83
CA ARG A 86 18.44 -9.04 16.31
C ARG A 86 19.07 -7.88 15.54
N ARG A 87 19.50 -6.83 16.27
CA ARG A 87 20.23 -5.72 15.67
C ARG A 87 21.48 -6.29 15.02
N MET A 88 21.66 -6.01 13.72
CA MET A 88 22.95 -6.21 13.08
C MET A 88 23.80 -5.00 13.46
N ASP A 89 24.34 -5.05 14.67
CA ASP A 89 25.35 -4.12 15.12
C ASP A 89 26.66 -4.39 14.37
N ALA A 90 27.19 -3.35 13.71
CA ALA A 90 28.46 -3.40 13.00
C ALA A 90 29.66 -3.78 13.91
N ASN A 91 29.49 -3.72 15.24
CA ASN A 91 30.50 -4.10 16.23
C ASN A 91 30.65 -5.61 16.47
N SER A 92 29.78 -6.46 15.93
CA SER A 92 29.88 -7.91 16.10
C SER A 92 30.90 -8.58 15.16
N ARG A 93 31.59 -7.80 14.31
CA ARG A 93 32.58 -8.30 13.33
C ARG A 93 34.04 -7.91 13.63
N LEU A 94 34.32 -7.33 14.81
CA LEU A 94 35.67 -6.94 15.23
C LEU A 94 36.03 -7.45 16.64
N ASN A 95 35.72 -8.72 16.93
CA ASN A 95 36.41 -9.49 17.98
C ASN A 95 36.79 -10.87 17.43
#